data_AF-A0AA49GCB9-F1
#
_entry.id   AF-A0AA49GCB9-F1
#
_cell.length_a   1.000
_cell.length_b   1.000
_cell.length_c   1.000
_cell.angle_alpha   90.00
_cell.angle_beta   90.00
_cell.angle_gamma   90.00
#
_symmetry.space_group_name_H-M   'P 1'
#
loop_
_entity.id
_entity.type
_entity.pdbx_description
1 polymer ?
#
loop_
_entity_poly.entity_id
_entity_poly.type
_entity_poly.pdbx_seq_one_letter_code
_entity_poly.pdbx_strand_id
1 'polypeptide(L)'
;MGNINSQALKNGFRLLNSSYANDFNKKHSRSGSLFRQKTKFKELENSKSDYPFICFNYIHQNPLKAGIVNKMEDWEYSSFKDYMGLRNGTLCNFKLAYELLDLDAGSFYNDSYSIINEDLLPELYQENDKRSDL
;
A
#
# COMPACT_ATOMS: atom_id res chain seq x y z
N MET A 1 -14.19 -9.16 16.51
CA MET A 1 -13.36 -8.97 15.31
C MET A 1 -13.17 -10.31 14.61
N GLY A 2 -13.11 -10.33 13.27
CA GLY A 2 -13.11 -11.56 12.47
C GLY A 2 -11.73 -12.22 12.42
N ASN A 3 -11.67 -13.53 12.67
CA ASN A 3 -10.47 -14.33 12.46
C ASN A 3 -10.02 -14.24 11.00
N ILE A 4 -8.96 -13.48 10.73
CA ILE A 4 -8.34 -13.44 9.40
C ILE A 4 -7.73 -14.82 9.14
N ASN A 5 -8.26 -15.56 8.16
CA ASN A 5 -7.65 -16.81 7.71
C ASN A 5 -6.36 -16.48 6.93
N SER A 6 -5.24 -16.36 7.65
CA SER A 6 -3.92 -16.06 7.09
C SER A 6 -3.54 -17.00 5.94
N GLN A 7 -3.95 -18.27 5.99
CA GLN A 7 -3.67 -19.25 4.95
C GLN A 7 -4.44 -18.94 3.66
N ALA A 8 -5.73 -18.59 3.77
CA ALA A 8 -6.54 -18.18 2.63
C ALA A 8 -5.98 -16.91 1.98
N LEU A 9 -5.58 -15.91 2.79
CA LEU A 9 -4.98 -14.67 2.29
C LEU A 9 -3.66 -14.90 1.55
N LYS A 10 -2.75 -15.68 2.15
CA LYS A 10 -1.48 -16.08 1.52
C LYS A 10 -1.70 -16.79 0.19
N ASN A 11 -2.67 -17.71 0.14
CA ASN A 11 -3.02 -18.42 -1.08
C ASN A 11 -3.62 -17.48 -2.15
N GLY A 12 -4.45 -16.51 -1.75
CA GLY A 12 -5.00 -15.49 -2.64
C GLY A 12 -3.90 -14.66 -3.31
N PHE A 13 -2.97 -14.10 -2.53
CA PHE A 13 -1.83 -13.34 -3.07
C PHE A 13 -0.91 -14.20 -3.94
N ARG A 14 -0.69 -15.47 -3.58
CA ARG A 14 0.08 -16.41 -4.41
C ARG A 14 -0.56 -16.54 -5.79
N LEU A 15 -1.87 -16.79 -5.85
CA LEU A 15 -2.59 -16.95 -7.12
C LEU A 15 -2.59 -15.65 -7.93
N LEU A 16 -2.87 -14.51 -7.29
CA LEU A 16 -2.85 -13.20 -7.93
C LEU A 16 -1.49 -12.92 -8.60
N ASN A 17 -0.40 -13.04 -7.84
CA ASN A 17 0.94 -12.76 -8.33
C ASN A 17 1.37 -13.77 -9.41
N SER A 18 1.07 -15.06 -9.25
CA SER A 18 1.39 -16.07 -10.26
C SER A 18 0.63 -15.86 -11.56
N SER A 19 -0.66 -15.52 -11.49
CA SER A 19 -1.48 -15.23 -12.68
C SER A 19 -0.94 -14.02 -13.43
N TYR A 20 -0.70 -12.92 -12.70
CA TYR A 20 -0.16 -11.70 -13.30
C TYR A 20 1.23 -11.93 -13.93
N ALA A 21 2.14 -12.61 -13.22
CA ALA A 21 3.49 -12.89 -13.75
C ALA A 21 3.43 -13.75 -15.01
N ASN A 22 2.56 -14.75 -15.05
CA ASN A 22 2.37 -15.59 -16.23
C ASN A 22 1.87 -14.78 -17.43
N ASP A 23 0.88 -13.93 -17.24
CA ASP A 23 0.31 -13.12 -18.32
C ASP A 23 1.30 -12.05 -18.81
N PHE A 24 2.02 -11.40 -17.90
CA PHE A 24 3.09 -10.47 -18.23
C PHE A 24 4.21 -11.14 -19.03
N ASN A 25 4.69 -12.30 -18.57
CA ASN A 25 5.74 -13.06 -19.25
C ASN A 25 5.32 -13.49 -20.66
N LYS A 26 4.08 -13.98 -20.83
CA LYS A 26 3.52 -14.30 -22.15
C LYS A 26 3.48 -13.07 -23.06
N LYS A 27 2.96 -11.94 -22.56
CA LYS A 27 2.82 -10.69 -23.32
C LYS A 27 4.16 -10.13 -23.79
N HIS A 28 5.21 -10.29 -22.99
CA HIS A 28 6.53 -9.73 -23.26
C HIS A 28 7.55 -10.76 -23.75
N SER A 29 7.12 -11.98 -24.07
CA SER A 29 8.00 -13.11 -24.48
C SER A 29 9.17 -13.35 -23.51
N ARG A 30 8.90 -13.21 -22.20
CA ARG A 30 9.87 -13.42 -21.12
C ARG A 30 9.60 -14.73 -20.38
N SER A 31 10.55 -15.18 -19.58
CA SER A 31 10.41 -16.29 -18.65
C SER A 31 11.06 -15.96 -17.30
N GLY A 32 10.74 -16.75 -16.27
CA GLY A 32 11.28 -16.57 -14.92
C GLY A 32 10.41 -15.74 -13.98
N SER A 33 10.93 -15.48 -12.78
CA SER A 33 10.19 -14.79 -11.71
C SER A 33 10.10 -13.28 -11.98
N LEU A 34 8.87 -12.75 -11.98
CA LEU A 34 8.63 -11.30 -12.06
C LEU A 34 8.72 -10.63 -10.68
N PHE A 35 8.19 -11.31 -9.67
CA PHE A 35 8.18 -10.81 -8.29
C PHE A 35 9.35 -11.40 -7.50
N ARG A 36 9.78 -10.69 -6.45
CA ARG A 36 10.70 -11.25 -5.46
C ARG A 36 10.01 -12.40 -4.70
N GLN A 37 10.79 -13.38 -4.27
CA GLN A 37 10.25 -14.46 -3.44
C GLN A 37 9.76 -13.92 -2.10
N LYS A 38 8.69 -14.52 -1.56
CA LYS A 38 8.09 -14.24 -0.24
C LYS A 38 7.58 -12.79 -0.09
N THR A 39 6.31 -12.57 -0.43
CA THR A 39 5.60 -11.31 -0.11
C THR A 39 5.56 -11.10 1.41
N LYS A 40 6.04 -9.94 1.86
CA LYS A 40 5.98 -9.53 3.27
C LYS A 40 4.59 -8.98 3.59
N PHE A 41 4.11 -9.19 4.81
CA PHE A 41 2.88 -8.60 5.32
C PHE A 41 3.04 -8.28 6.80
N LYS A 42 2.33 -7.24 7.29
CA LYS A 42 2.30 -6.84 8.69
C LYS A 42 0.85 -6.59 9.08
N GLU A 43 0.44 -7.16 10.20
CA GLU A 43 -0.88 -6.93 10.78
C GLU A 43 -0.92 -5.57 11.47
N LEU A 44 -2.04 -4.88 11.31
CA LEU A 44 -2.21 -3.49 11.76
C LEU A 44 -2.99 -3.39 13.10
N GLU A 45 -3.63 -4.47 13.56
CA GLU A 45 -4.57 -4.46 14.71
C GLU A 45 -3.89 -4.12 16.06
N ASN A 46 -2.58 -4.37 16.19
CA ASN A 46 -1.84 -4.16 17.43
C ASN A 46 -0.83 -2.99 17.37
N SER A 47 -0.92 -2.12 16.37
CA SER A 47 -0.01 -0.96 16.30
C SER A 47 -0.38 0.07 17.38
N LYS A 48 0.57 0.40 18.26
CA LYS A 48 0.40 1.37 19.36
C LYS A 48 0.32 2.84 18.90
N SER A 49 0.06 3.12 17.63
CA SER A 49 0.27 4.43 16.99
C SER A 49 -0.57 4.63 15.73
N ASP A 50 -0.47 5.82 15.13
CA ASP A 50 -0.99 6.21 13.80
C ASP A 50 -0.39 5.41 12.62
N TYR A 51 0.18 4.23 12.88
CA TYR A 51 0.88 3.40 11.91
C TYR A 51 0.05 3.04 10.67
N PRO A 52 -1.25 2.67 10.77
CA PRO A 52 -2.08 2.40 9.59
C PRO A 52 -2.26 3.65 8.73
N PHE A 53 -2.45 4.80 9.37
CA PHE A 53 -2.59 6.10 8.72
C PHE A 53 -1.28 6.53 8.04
N ILE A 54 -0.14 6.33 8.69
CA ILE A 54 1.19 6.56 8.12
C ILE A 54 1.42 5.65 6.90
N CYS A 55 1.11 4.35 7.00
CA CYS A 55 1.24 3.41 5.89
C CYS A 55 0.38 3.81 4.69
N PHE A 56 -0.86 4.24 4.96
CA PHE A 56 -1.78 4.72 3.93
C PHE A 56 -1.18 5.91 3.18
N ASN A 57 -0.70 6.93 3.90
CA ASN A 57 -0.13 8.13 3.31
C ASN A 57 1.24 7.89 2.67
N TYR A 58 2.04 6.96 3.20
CA TYR A 58 3.28 6.51 2.57
C TYR A 58 3.03 6.04 1.13
N ILE A 59 1.98 5.22 0.91
CA ILE A 59 1.62 4.74 -0.43
C ILE A 59 1.30 5.90 -1.37
N HIS A 60 0.56 6.91 -0.92
CA HIS A 60 0.18 8.06 -1.73
C HIS A 60 1.33 9.02 -1.99
N GLN A 61 2.26 9.17 -1.04
CA GLN A 61 3.45 10.02 -1.18
C GLN A 61 4.56 9.39 -2.04
N ASN A 62 4.59 8.07 -2.21
CA ASN A 62 5.67 7.37 -2.92
C ASN A 62 5.99 7.94 -4.31
N PRO A 63 5.00 8.23 -5.19
CA PRO A 63 5.27 8.83 -6.49
C PRO A 63 5.91 10.22 -6.38
N LEU A 64 5.48 11.03 -5.42
CA LEU A 64 6.05 12.35 -5.17
C LEU A 64 7.50 12.23 -4.68
N LYS A 65 7.74 11.35 -3.69
CA LYS A 65 9.08 11.09 -3.14
C LYS A 65 10.05 10.49 -4.16
N ALA A 66 9.54 9.66 -5.07
CA ALA A 66 10.33 9.09 -6.16
C ALA A 66 10.63 10.11 -7.29
N GLY A 67 10.07 11.32 -7.23
CA GLY A 67 10.27 12.37 -8.23
C GLY A 67 9.63 12.07 -9.60
N ILE A 68 8.68 11.13 -9.66
CA ILE A 68 7.98 10.77 -10.91
C ILE A 68 6.76 11.66 -11.17
N VAL A 69 6.31 12.42 -10.17
CA VAL A 69 5.25 13.44 -10.26
C VAL A 69 5.58 14.64 -9.38
N ASN A 70 5.00 15.80 -9.71
CA ASN A 70 5.14 17.01 -8.89
C ASN A 70 4.08 17.13 -7.79
N LYS A 71 2.94 16.43 -7.96
CA LYS A 71 1.85 16.37 -6.98
C LYS A 71 1.33 14.94 -6.86
N MET A 72 0.88 14.54 -5.67
CA MET A 72 0.32 13.20 -5.43
C MET A 72 -0.89 12.92 -6.34
N GLU A 73 -1.73 13.92 -6.58
CA GLU A 73 -2.88 13.85 -7.47
C GLU A 73 -2.51 13.78 -8.95
N ASP A 74 -1.25 13.86 -9.36
CA ASP A 74 -0.88 13.64 -10.76
C ASP A 74 -0.71 12.14 -11.07
N TRP A 75 -0.40 11.32 -10.07
CA TRP A 75 -0.13 9.89 -10.24
C TRP A 75 -1.41 9.10 -10.50
N GLU A 76 -1.52 8.48 -11.67
CA GLU A 76 -2.72 7.75 -12.09
C GLU A 76 -2.90 6.40 -11.38
N TYR A 77 -1.79 5.77 -10.96
CA TYR A 77 -1.76 4.42 -10.39
C TYR A 77 -1.84 4.38 -8.86
N SER A 78 -2.40 5.42 -8.23
CA SER A 78 -2.78 5.40 -6.82
C SER A 78 -4.26 5.75 -6.65
N SER A 79 -4.82 5.44 -5.48
CA SER A 79 -6.17 5.83 -5.11
C SER A 79 -6.30 7.29 -4.66
N PHE A 80 -5.22 8.07 -4.60
CA PHE A 80 -5.24 9.44 -4.06
C PHE A 80 -6.26 10.33 -4.78
N LYS A 81 -6.32 10.25 -6.12
CA LYS A 81 -7.35 10.94 -6.93
C LYS A 81 -8.78 10.59 -6.53
N ASP A 82 -9.02 9.34 -6.12
CA ASP A 82 -10.36 8.90 -5.71
C ASP A 82 -10.74 9.52 -4.36
N TYR A 83 -9.82 9.55 -3.39
CA TYR A 83 -10.05 10.21 -2.10
C TYR A 83 -10.22 11.73 -2.22
N MET A 84 -9.58 12.34 -3.22
CA MET A 84 -9.73 13.76 -3.56
C MET A 84 -11.03 14.09 -4.34
N GLY A 85 -11.83 13.08 -4.71
CA GLY A 85 -13.01 13.29 -5.56
C GLY A 85 -12.69 13.72 -6.99
N LEU A 86 -11.43 13.61 -7.42
CA LEU A 86 -10.98 13.93 -8.77
C LEU A 86 -11.20 12.76 -9.75
N ARG A 87 -11.49 11.57 -9.21
CA ARG A 87 -11.83 10.37 -9.95
C ARG A 87 -12.97 9.62 -9.27
N ASN A 88 -13.93 9.17 -10.08
CA ASN A 88 -15.06 8.36 -9.61
C ASN A 88 -14.71 6.86 -9.62
N GLY A 89 -13.66 6.48 -8.90
CA GLY A 89 -13.26 5.08 -8.76
C GLY A 89 -14.19 4.28 -7.85
N THR A 90 -14.41 3.01 -8.18
CA THR A 90 -15.27 2.09 -7.41
C THR A 90 -14.47 1.06 -6.60
N LEU A 91 -13.14 1.08 -6.71
CA LEU A 91 -12.26 0.09 -6.11
C LEU A 91 -12.10 0.27 -4.59
N CYS A 92 -12.14 1.52 -4.12
CA CYS A 92 -11.91 1.84 -2.72
C CYS A 92 -13.21 1.82 -1.92
N ASN A 93 -13.20 1.13 -0.77
CA ASN A 93 -14.25 1.27 0.23
C ASN A 93 -13.94 2.48 1.12
N PHE A 94 -14.37 3.67 0.68
CA PHE A 94 -14.10 4.92 1.40
C PHE A 94 -14.66 4.88 2.82
N LYS A 95 -15.91 4.44 3.01
CA LYS A 95 -16.53 4.39 4.34
C LYS A 95 -15.65 3.63 5.33
N LEU A 96 -15.18 2.45 4.95
CA LEU A 96 -14.33 1.62 5.80
C LEU A 96 -12.96 2.28 6.04
N ALA A 97 -12.36 2.90 5.03
CA ALA A 97 -11.07 3.57 5.18
C ALA A 97 -11.15 4.78 6.13
N TYR A 98 -12.19 5.59 6.00
CA TYR A 98 -12.42 6.74 6.89
C TYR A 98 -12.64 6.28 8.33
N GLU A 99 -13.41 5.20 8.54
CA GLU A 99 -13.66 4.63 9.87
C GLU A 99 -12.39 4.00 10.49
N LEU A 100 -11.61 3.24 9.72
CA LEU A 100 -10.43 2.54 10.23
C LEU A 100 -9.22 3.46 10.47
N LEU A 101 -9.10 4.53 9.69
CA LEU A 101 -7.93 5.42 9.69
C LEU A 101 -8.24 6.80 10.29
N ASP A 102 -9.45 7.00 10.81
CA ASP A 102 -9.95 8.27 11.36
C ASP A 102 -9.69 9.46 10.41
N LEU A 103 -10.02 9.26 9.13
CA LEU A 103 -9.82 10.30 8.11
C LEU A 103 -10.93 11.34 8.18
N ASP A 104 -10.57 12.61 8.00
CA ASP A 104 -11.52 13.68 7.72
C ASP A 104 -11.42 14.13 6.26
N ALA A 105 -12.56 14.25 5.59
CA ALA A 105 -12.61 14.63 4.17
C ALA A 105 -12.17 16.09 3.96
N GLY A 106 -12.41 16.95 4.96
CA GLY A 106 -12.06 18.37 4.92
C GLY A 106 -10.56 18.62 5.05
N SER A 107 -9.87 17.81 5.86
CA SER A 107 -8.43 17.91 6.08
C SER A 107 -7.58 16.93 5.27
N PHE A 108 -8.18 15.90 4.65
CA PHE A 108 -7.49 14.80 3.95
C PHE A 108 -6.29 15.26 3.12
N TYR A 109 -6.47 16.26 2.26
CA TYR A 109 -5.40 16.77 1.41
C TYR A 109 -4.20 17.27 2.25
N ASN A 110 -4.46 18.15 3.22
CA ASN A 110 -3.40 18.74 4.03
C ASN A 110 -2.73 17.67 4.89
N ASP A 111 -3.51 16.78 5.49
CA ASP A 111 -3.02 15.71 6.34
C ASP A 111 -2.13 14.76 5.53
N SER A 112 -2.57 14.33 4.35
CA SER A 112 -1.78 13.48 3.46
C SER A 112 -0.48 14.11 2.99
N TYR A 113 -0.43 15.43 2.81
CA TYR A 113 0.82 16.13 2.44
C TYR A 113 1.74 16.39 3.65
N SER A 114 1.21 16.38 4.88
CA SER A 114 1.96 16.71 6.11
C SER A 114 2.88 15.59 6.65
N ILE A 115 2.68 14.34 6.23
CA ILE A 115 3.28 13.14 6.85
C ILE A 115 4.69 12.83 6.30
N ILE A 116 5.40 13.79 5.72
CA ILE A 116 6.82 13.59 5.42
C ILE A 116 7.60 13.71 6.73
N ASN A 117 7.49 12.69 7.58
CA ASN A 117 8.39 12.43 8.68
C ASN A 117 9.18 11.14 8.36
N GLU A 118 10.42 11.31 7.91
CA GLU A 118 11.32 10.20 7.59
C GLU A 118 11.69 9.36 8.81
N ASP A 119 11.53 9.91 10.03
CA ASP A 119 11.93 9.27 11.28
C ASP A 119 11.11 8.03 11.62
N LEU A 120 9.91 7.89 11.04
CA LEU A 120 9.02 6.74 11.24
C LEU A 120 9.17 5.66 10.16
N LEU A 121 9.86 5.97 9.04
CA LEU A 121 10.13 4.99 7.99
C LEU A 121 10.91 3.77 8.51
N PRO A 122 11.94 3.92 9.36
CA PRO A 122 12.62 2.78 9.94
C PRO A 122 11.66 1.82 10.66
N GLU A 123 10.63 2.29 11.38
CA GLU A 123 9.65 1.40 12.02
C GLU A 123 8.77 0.62 11.02
N LEU A 124 8.54 1.19 9.83
CA LEU A 124 7.86 0.49 8.72
C LEU A 124 8.72 -0.68 8.18
N TYR A 125 10.05 -0.52 8.19
CA TYR A 125 11.00 -1.44 7.55
C TYR A 125 11.74 -2.38 8.51
N GLN A 126 11.99 -1.98 9.76
CA GLN A 126 12.97 -2.61 10.65
C GLN A 126 12.50 -3.92 11.31
N GLU A 127 11.21 -4.22 11.38
CA GLU A 127 10.76 -5.52 11.91
C GLU A 127 10.90 -6.67 10.90
N ASN A 128 11.16 -6.37 9.64
CA ASN A 128 11.18 -7.36 8.56
C ASN A 128 12.58 -7.67 8.01
N ASP A 129 13.64 -7.16 8.63
CA ASP A 129 15.04 -7.31 8.17
C ASP A 129 15.96 -7.99 9.19
N LYS A 130 15.40 -8.56 10.26
CA LYS A 130 16.14 -9.48 11.16
C LYS A 130 15.79 -10.92 10.81
N ARG A 131 16.45 -11.45 9.77
CA ARG A 131 16.70 -12.87 9.41
C ARG A 131 16.42 -13.18 7.94
N SER A 132 17.40 -12.95 7.07
CA SER A 132 17.70 -13.87 5.96
C SER A 132 19.13 -13.76 5.42
N ASP A 133 20.09 -13.41 6.28
CA ASP A 133 21.52 -13.60 5.99
C ASP A 133 22.04 -14.78 6.83
N LEU A 134 21.55 -15.98 6.51
CA LEU A 134 22.16 -17.31 6.75
C LEU A 134 21.45 -18.34 5.88
#